data_AF-A0A3D4ZV74-F1
#
_entry.id   AF-A0A3D4ZV74-F1
#
_cell.length_a   1.000
_cell.length_b   1.000
_cell.length_c   1.000
_cell.angle_alpha   90.00
_cell.angle_beta   90.00
_cell.angle_gamma   90.00
#
_symmetry.space_group_name_H-M   'P 1'
#
loop_
_entity.id
_entity.type
_entity.pdbx_description
1 polymer ?
#
loop_
_entity_poly.entity_id
_entity_poly.type
_entity_poly.pdbx_seq_one_letter_code
_entity_poly.pdbx_strand_id
1 'polypeptide(L)'
;MESIGELRPCAGYATGATYGMDNPAIVRAGCTRYYVAAGGEPAMVYPNACTGQHHGRGFGFYNTYNVRGKPTFNFVYYHIELPFTFGTPEQPERMLQLLRDCREWEDAQSLCRVAQLTYQYGIMLNNADPRPIETGERELFARLGRYQDIDRLETEDTQFYPNYRVLVAPPASVQGHGPEVFDAIEQFVRGGGTVISLGGRWMQSRRDFTQQVDVTARFLGGEYGGDARPVDTIKIVQDQMVHVVPQDPLPFAPGRETAVIATFTDGSPAVTSHSLGQGRVIALHLDVGSEAAAGGLELEEYLASLIAEAARPEVRVLNAGAEIKTTLRKGNWVACTMHEPRTPAKVKVSVDLQALDLQADGYRVLLYGRSRELLAPSGMWDITPWTAEQLREGLELTIPSAGVSQWVLPGTVETAQLPEREQKWLATVVPDMWAQNEALRTAGFEMLVIAPHDELSINGEKAVTLP
;
A
#
# COMPACT_ATOMS: atom_id res chain seq x y z
N MET A 1 -0.02 -30.63 -5.75
CA MET A 1 0.08 -30.84 -7.21
C MET A 1 0.31 -29.47 -7.81
N GLU A 2 1.44 -29.24 -8.49
CA GLU A 2 1.73 -27.94 -9.10
C GLU A 2 0.80 -27.70 -10.30
N SER A 3 0.08 -26.57 -10.30
CA SER A 3 -0.72 -26.06 -11.42
C SER A 3 -0.11 -24.75 -11.93
N ILE A 4 -0.02 -24.59 -13.26
CA ILE A 4 0.56 -23.42 -13.93
C ILE A 4 -0.51 -22.74 -14.79
N GLY A 5 -0.71 -21.43 -14.63
CA GLY A 5 -1.64 -20.62 -15.43
C GLY A 5 -0.93 -19.66 -16.39
N GLU A 6 -1.44 -19.52 -17.61
CA GLU A 6 -0.98 -18.53 -18.61
C GLU A 6 -1.74 -17.21 -18.47
N LEU A 7 -1.01 -16.10 -18.36
CA LEU A 7 -1.55 -14.74 -18.32
C LEU A 7 -1.42 -14.11 -19.71
N ARG A 8 -2.57 -13.77 -20.31
CA ARG A 8 -2.64 -13.06 -21.59
C ARG A 8 -3.07 -11.62 -21.36
N PRO A 9 -2.17 -10.63 -21.53
CA PRO A 9 -2.54 -9.24 -21.40
C PRO A 9 -3.42 -8.78 -22.56
N CYS A 10 -4.43 -7.96 -22.28
CA CYS A 10 -5.31 -7.37 -23.30
C CYS A 10 -4.64 -6.23 -24.09
N ALA A 11 -3.56 -5.65 -23.58
CA ALA A 11 -2.79 -4.60 -24.26
C ALA A 11 -1.29 -4.70 -23.93
N GLY A 12 -0.44 -4.28 -24.86
CA GLY A 12 1.01 -4.24 -24.67
C GLY A 12 1.63 -3.05 -25.39
N TYR A 13 2.59 -2.40 -24.74
CA TYR A 13 3.41 -1.35 -25.34
C TYR A 13 4.69 -1.94 -25.94
N ALA A 14 5.28 -1.23 -26.91
CA ALA A 14 6.58 -1.58 -27.48
C ALA A 14 7.71 -1.64 -26.42
N THR A 15 7.49 -1.02 -25.26
CA THR A 15 8.37 -1.03 -24.08
C THR A 15 8.40 -2.37 -23.33
N GLY A 16 7.56 -3.35 -23.70
CA GLY A 16 7.37 -4.61 -22.98
C GLY A 16 6.36 -4.52 -21.83
N ALA A 17 5.89 -3.32 -21.49
CA ALA A 17 4.85 -3.14 -20.50
C ALA A 17 3.51 -3.70 -21.02
N THR A 18 2.90 -4.59 -20.26
CA THR A 18 1.64 -5.25 -20.60
C THR A 18 0.56 -4.90 -19.57
N TYR A 19 -0.66 -4.65 -20.04
CA TYR A 19 -1.78 -4.16 -19.25
C TYR A 19 -3.06 -4.94 -19.56
N GLY A 20 -4.04 -4.85 -18.66
CA GLY A 20 -5.34 -5.49 -18.83
C GLY A 20 -5.30 -7.00 -18.60
N MET A 21 -4.50 -7.47 -17.63
CA MET A 21 -4.63 -8.83 -17.11
C MET A 21 -5.84 -8.87 -16.15
N ASP A 22 -6.71 -9.87 -16.28
CA ASP A 22 -7.86 -10.07 -15.38
C ASP A 22 -7.33 -10.64 -14.05
N ASN A 23 -6.72 -9.77 -13.23
CA ASN A 23 -6.18 -10.12 -11.91
C ASN A 23 -7.17 -10.94 -11.07
N PRO A 24 -8.47 -10.61 -11.02
CA PRO A 24 -9.46 -11.44 -10.31
C PRO A 24 -9.61 -12.85 -10.87
N ALA A 25 -9.60 -13.03 -12.21
CA ALA A 25 -9.59 -14.37 -12.81
C ALA A 25 -8.30 -15.13 -12.51
N ILE A 26 -7.16 -14.45 -12.43
CA ILE A 26 -5.88 -15.02 -12.02
C ILE A 26 -5.99 -15.56 -10.61
N VAL A 27 -6.46 -14.75 -9.64
CA VAL A 27 -6.59 -15.22 -8.27
C VAL A 27 -7.52 -16.43 -8.15
N ARG A 28 -8.70 -16.38 -8.80
CA ARG A 28 -9.68 -17.48 -8.80
C ARG A 28 -9.16 -18.76 -9.45
N ALA A 29 -8.26 -18.66 -10.43
CA ALA A 29 -7.65 -19.83 -11.05
C ALA A 29 -6.82 -20.66 -10.05
N GLY A 30 -6.37 -20.04 -8.95
CA GLY A 30 -5.70 -20.74 -7.84
C GLY A 30 -4.46 -21.51 -8.27
N CYS A 31 -3.88 -21.18 -9.43
CA CYS A 31 -2.73 -21.89 -9.97
C CYS A 31 -1.55 -21.69 -9.05
N THR A 32 -0.88 -22.78 -8.65
CA THR A 32 0.31 -22.67 -7.81
C THR A 32 1.40 -21.87 -8.48
N ARG A 33 1.42 -21.74 -9.82
CA ARG A 33 2.26 -20.79 -10.53
C ARG A 33 1.62 -20.08 -11.73
N TYR A 34 2.16 -18.94 -12.17
CA TYR A 34 1.74 -18.22 -13.39
C TYR A 34 2.90 -17.84 -14.31
N TYR A 35 2.65 -17.70 -15.62
CA TYR A 35 3.56 -17.08 -16.61
C TYR A 35 2.82 -16.08 -17.51
N VAL A 36 3.50 -15.02 -17.98
CA VAL A 36 2.91 -14.01 -18.89
C VAL A 36 3.34 -14.28 -20.33
N ALA A 37 2.37 -14.41 -21.23
CA ALA A 37 2.63 -14.54 -22.67
C ALA A 37 2.70 -13.14 -23.32
N ALA A 38 3.90 -12.55 -23.33
CA ALA A 38 4.17 -11.25 -23.96
C ALA A 38 4.88 -11.40 -25.33
N GLY A 39 4.23 -12.09 -26.28
CA GLY A 39 4.58 -12.02 -27.70
C GLY A 39 5.89 -12.68 -28.14
N GLY A 40 6.39 -13.71 -27.45
CA GLY A 40 7.57 -14.45 -27.94
C GLY A 40 7.85 -15.76 -27.22
N GLU A 41 8.03 -15.75 -25.91
CA GLU A 41 8.36 -16.93 -25.09
C GLU A 41 7.80 -16.77 -23.67
N PRO A 42 7.60 -17.87 -22.91
CA PRO A 42 7.19 -17.78 -21.50
C PRO A 42 8.31 -17.10 -20.69
N ALA A 43 8.04 -15.87 -20.21
CA ALA A 43 9.09 -15.06 -19.60
C ALA A 43 9.60 -15.64 -18.27
N MET A 44 8.73 -16.13 -17.36
CA MET A 44 9.11 -16.72 -16.05
C MET A 44 7.89 -17.41 -15.38
N VAL A 45 8.12 -18.30 -14.41
CA VAL A 45 7.08 -19.09 -13.69
C VAL A 45 7.13 -18.80 -12.18
N TYR A 46 6.02 -18.34 -11.55
CA TYR A 46 6.03 -17.82 -10.16
C TYR A 46 5.01 -18.44 -9.22
N PRO A 47 5.31 -18.70 -7.93
CA PRO A 47 4.34 -19.19 -6.94
C PRO A 47 3.11 -18.29 -6.76
N ASN A 48 1.95 -18.87 -6.46
CA ASN A 48 0.68 -18.15 -6.29
C ASN A 48 0.69 -17.19 -5.10
N ALA A 49 0.66 -15.89 -5.35
CA ALA A 49 0.27 -14.88 -4.34
C ALA A 49 -0.12 -13.56 -5.01
N CYS A 50 -1.02 -13.62 -6.00
CA CYS A 50 -1.62 -12.42 -6.58
C CYS A 50 -2.58 -11.81 -5.56
N THR A 51 -2.08 -10.93 -4.69
CA THR A 51 -2.90 -9.98 -3.94
C THR A 51 -2.35 -8.59 -4.20
N GLY A 52 -3.07 -7.80 -4.99
CA GLY A 52 -2.82 -6.37 -5.13
C GLY A 52 -1.99 -5.93 -6.33
N GLN A 53 -2.17 -4.67 -6.71
CA GLN A 53 -1.56 -4.11 -7.92
C GLN A 53 -0.06 -3.84 -7.78
N HIS A 54 0.64 -4.05 -8.89
CA HIS A 54 2.09 -3.93 -9.10
C HIS A 54 2.61 -2.48 -9.27
N HIS A 55 1.86 -1.46 -8.86
CA HIS A 55 2.19 -0.07 -9.17
C HIS A 55 2.71 0.71 -7.96
N GLY A 56 3.91 0.35 -7.51
CA GLY A 56 4.75 1.15 -6.62
C GLY A 56 6.19 1.14 -7.15
N ARG A 57 6.77 2.30 -7.37
CA ARG A 57 8.10 2.44 -7.99
C ARG A 57 9.13 2.70 -6.88
N GLY A 58 9.86 1.67 -6.42
CA GLY A 58 10.93 1.79 -5.40
C GLY A 58 11.62 0.45 -5.10
N PHE A 59 12.94 0.39 -4.88
CA PHE A 59 13.64 -0.82 -4.38
C PHE A 59 13.00 -1.26 -3.05
N GLY A 60 12.67 -0.29 -2.20
CA GLY A 60 11.91 -0.51 -0.98
C GLY A 60 10.50 -1.08 -1.21
N PHE A 61 9.81 -0.72 -2.30
CA PHE A 61 8.51 -1.31 -2.63
C PHE A 61 8.64 -2.78 -3.04
N TYR A 62 9.62 -3.14 -3.87
CA TYR A 62 9.84 -4.53 -4.27
C TYR A 62 10.31 -5.43 -3.11
N ASN A 63 11.22 -4.93 -2.26
CA ASN A 63 11.69 -5.64 -1.06
C ASN A 63 10.53 -5.99 -0.12
N THR A 64 9.70 -4.98 0.11
CA THR A 64 8.48 -5.04 0.92
C THR A 64 7.43 -5.99 0.32
N TYR A 65 7.25 -5.96 -0.99
CA TYR A 65 6.25 -6.77 -1.68
C TYR A 65 6.65 -8.26 -1.66
N ASN A 66 7.95 -8.54 -1.76
CA ASN A 66 8.52 -9.89 -1.65
C ASN A 66 8.42 -10.47 -0.23
N VAL A 67 8.62 -9.67 0.82
CA VAL A 67 8.49 -10.14 2.23
C VAL A 67 7.04 -10.43 2.65
N ARG A 68 6.04 -10.07 1.83
CA ARG A 68 4.64 -10.52 1.97
C ARG A 68 4.34 -11.85 1.25
N GLY A 69 5.37 -12.55 0.77
CA GLY A 69 5.22 -13.78 -0.01
C GLY A 69 4.64 -13.57 -1.42
N LYS A 70 4.54 -12.33 -1.91
CA LYS A 70 3.97 -12.01 -3.21
C LYS A 70 5.07 -12.01 -4.28
N PRO A 71 4.94 -12.78 -5.38
CA PRO A 71 5.93 -12.74 -6.45
C PRO A 71 5.87 -11.40 -7.16
N THR A 72 7.03 -10.86 -7.52
CA THR A 72 7.10 -9.71 -8.40
C THR A 72 7.77 -10.13 -9.70
N PHE A 73 6.95 -10.31 -10.74
CA PHE A 73 7.36 -10.53 -12.13
C PHE A 73 8.49 -9.56 -12.56
N ASN A 74 8.38 -8.33 -12.05
CA ASN A 74 9.27 -7.20 -12.33
C ASN A 74 10.51 -7.12 -11.42
N PHE A 75 10.56 -7.75 -10.24
CA PHE A 75 11.76 -7.69 -9.41
C PHE A 75 12.90 -8.53 -10.01
N VAL A 76 12.58 -9.75 -10.42
CA VAL A 76 13.56 -10.62 -11.07
C VAL A 76 14.04 -9.98 -12.37
N TYR A 77 13.13 -9.47 -13.19
CA TYR A 77 13.48 -8.79 -14.44
C TYR A 77 14.30 -7.51 -14.19
N TYR A 78 13.75 -6.50 -13.49
CA TYR A 78 14.42 -5.20 -13.35
C TYR A 78 15.65 -5.19 -12.42
N HIS A 79 15.77 -6.13 -11.47
CA HIS A 79 16.74 -6.04 -10.36
C HIS A 79 17.65 -7.25 -10.21
N ILE A 80 17.40 -8.36 -10.90
CA ILE A 80 18.33 -9.48 -11.01
C ILE A 80 18.80 -9.56 -12.47
N GLU A 81 17.89 -9.76 -13.41
CA GLU A 81 18.21 -9.93 -14.82
C GLU A 81 18.87 -8.69 -15.42
N LEU A 82 18.32 -7.48 -15.27
CA LEU A 82 18.95 -6.28 -15.84
C LEU A 82 20.37 -6.02 -15.27
N PRO A 83 20.63 -6.07 -13.95
CA PRO A 83 21.99 -5.92 -13.41
C PRO A 83 22.99 -7.00 -13.86
N PHE A 84 22.55 -8.26 -13.95
CA PHE A 84 23.40 -9.37 -14.43
C PHE A 84 23.63 -9.30 -15.94
N THR A 85 22.65 -8.82 -16.72
CA THR A 85 22.70 -8.73 -18.19
C THR A 85 23.45 -7.49 -18.67
N PHE A 86 23.35 -6.37 -17.96
CA PHE A 86 23.88 -5.06 -18.39
C PHE A 86 25.02 -4.52 -17.50
N GLY A 87 25.40 -5.27 -16.46
CA GLY A 87 26.58 -5.03 -15.63
C GLY A 87 26.42 -3.92 -14.60
N THR A 88 26.34 -4.29 -13.31
CA THR A 88 26.72 -3.41 -12.19
C THR A 88 27.71 -4.13 -11.27
N PRO A 89 28.98 -3.70 -11.17
CA PRO A 89 29.99 -4.45 -10.43
C PRO A 89 29.97 -4.32 -8.90
N GLU A 90 29.17 -3.46 -8.26
CA GLU A 90 29.59 -2.97 -6.93
C GLU A 90 28.73 -3.26 -5.70
N GLN A 91 27.53 -3.87 -5.76
CA GLN A 91 26.83 -4.24 -4.50
C GLN A 91 26.09 -5.59 -4.49
N PRO A 92 26.75 -6.71 -4.87
CA PRO A 92 26.20 -8.05 -4.63
C PRO A 92 25.84 -8.26 -3.15
N GLU A 93 26.53 -7.61 -2.21
CA GLU A 93 26.27 -7.71 -0.77
C GLU A 93 24.89 -7.18 -0.35
N ARG A 94 24.43 -6.03 -0.89
CA ARG A 94 23.09 -5.51 -0.58
C ARG A 94 21.99 -6.38 -1.19
N MET A 95 22.22 -6.91 -2.38
CA MET A 95 21.29 -7.86 -3.01
C MET A 95 21.25 -9.19 -2.24
N LEU A 96 22.39 -9.68 -1.77
CA LEU A 96 22.46 -10.88 -0.91
C LEU A 96 21.80 -10.64 0.45
N GLN A 97 22.01 -9.48 1.06
CA GLN A 97 21.32 -9.09 2.31
C GLN A 97 19.81 -9.09 2.10
N LEU A 98 19.34 -8.47 1.03
CA LEU A 98 17.92 -8.48 0.67
C LEU A 98 17.37 -9.89 0.46
N LEU A 99 18.06 -10.75 -0.30
CA LEU A 99 17.63 -12.13 -0.52
C LEU A 99 17.60 -12.94 0.80
N ARG A 100 18.51 -12.65 1.73
CA ARG A 100 18.50 -13.24 3.07
C ARG A 100 17.32 -12.74 3.88
N ASP A 101 17.09 -11.43 3.92
CA ASP A 101 15.95 -10.82 4.62
C ASP A 101 14.62 -11.37 4.08
N CYS A 102 14.46 -11.46 2.75
CA CYS A 102 13.26 -12.04 2.14
C CYS A 102 13.04 -13.51 2.53
N ARG A 103 14.10 -14.32 2.62
CA ARG A 103 14.00 -15.73 3.06
C ARG A 103 13.74 -15.84 4.55
N GLU A 104 14.36 -14.99 5.36
CA GLU A 104 14.18 -14.99 6.80
C GLU A 104 12.73 -14.68 7.18
N TRP A 105 12.08 -13.80 6.41
CA TRP A 105 10.68 -13.40 6.59
C TRP A 105 9.69 -14.15 5.70
N GLU A 106 10.13 -15.20 4.99
CA GLU A 106 9.24 -16.10 4.28
C GLU A 106 8.19 -16.70 5.23
N ASP A 107 6.95 -16.84 4.77
CA ASP A 107 5.78 -17.28 5.55
C ASP A 107 5.41 -16.39 6.74
N ALA A 108 5.97 -15.19 6.87
CA ALA A 108 5.55 -14.24 7.90
C ALA A 108 4.09 -13.81 7.71
N GLN A 109 3.38 -13.63 8.82
CA GLN A 109 2.02 -13.11 8.83
C GLN A 109 2.03 -11.61 8.55
N SER A 110 1.25 -11.17 7.55
CA SER A 110 0.99 -9.74 7.35
C SER A 110 0.19 -9.14 8.50
N LEU A 111 0.67 -8.02 9.03
CA LEU A 111 -0.03 -7.21 10.02
C LEU A 111 -0.88 -6.10 9.37
N CYS A 112 -0.86 -5.98 8.04
CA CYS A 112 -1.72 -5.05 7.32
C CYS A 112 -3.20 -5.35 7.58
N ARG A 113 -3.98 -4.32 7.95
CA ARG A 113 -5.43 -4.43 8.21
C ARG A 113 -6.26 -3.46 7.36
N VAL A 114 -5.63 -2.76 6.42
CA VAL A 114 -6.30 -1.79 5.55
C VAL A 114 -5.97 -2.09 4.10
N ALA A 115 -6.99 -2.07 3.25
CA ALA A 115 -6.79 -2.14 1.81
C ALA A 115 -7.49 -0.98 1.11
N GLN A 116 -6.78 -0.29 0.22
CA GLN A 116 -7.38 0.59 -0.78
C GLN A 116 -7.89 -0.27 -1.94
N LEU A 117 -9.20 -0.25 -2.16
CA LEU A 117 -9.83 -0.86 -3.31
C LEU A 117 -9.46 -0.09 -4.58
N THR A 118 -9.39 -0.80 -5.69
CA THR A 118 -9.14 -0.22 -6.99
C THR A 118 -9.86 -1.04 -8.06
N TYR A 119 -10.19 -0.39 -9.17
CA TYR A 119 -10.80 -1.06 -10.31
C TYR A 119 -10.28 -0.44 -11.60
N GLN A 120 -9.09 -0.87 -12.00
CA GLN A 120 -8.39 -0.32 -13.17
C GLN A 120 -9.24 -0.37 -14.44
N TYR A 121 -9.95 -1.47 -14.65
CA TYR A 121 -10.82 -1.63 -15.81
C TYR A 121 -11.92 -0.56 -15.84
N GLY A 122 -12.55 -0.28 -14.70
CA GLY A 122 -13.54 0.79 -14.60
C GLY A 122 -12.97 2.18 -14.79
N ILE A 123 -11.77 2.45 -14.26
CA ILE A 123 -11.07 3.71 -14.50
C ILE A 123 -10.85 3.92 -16.01
N MET A 124 -10.40 2.88 -16.72
CA MET A 124 -10.14 2.97 -18.16
C MET A 124 -11.40 3.13 -19.01
N LEU A 125 -12.51 2.49 -18.65
CA LEU A 125 -13.75 2.54 -19.43
C LEU A 125 -14.61 3.78 -19.16
N ASN A 126 -14.61 4.30 -17.93
CA ASN A 126 -15.47 5.43 -17.56
C ASN A 126 -14.87 6.80 -17.87
N ASN A 127 -13.58 6.87 -18.22
CA ASN A 127 -12.87 8.14 -18.30
C ASN A 127 -12.18 8.31 -19.65
N ALA A 128 -12.43 9.46 -20.30
CA ALA A 128 -11.76 9.83 -21.54
C ALA A 128 -10.23 9.92 -21.37
N ASP A 129 -9.77 10.35 -20.18
CA ASP A 129 -8.37 10.27 -19.76
C ASP A 129 -8.28 9.65 -18.35
N PRO A 130 -7.81 8.40 -18.22
CA PRO A 130 -7.73 7.72 -16.92
C PRO A 130 -6.56 8.18 -16.04
N ARG A 131 -5.56 8.88 -16.61
CA ARG A 131 -4.29 9.18 -15.93
C ARG A 131 -4.44 10.05 -14.67
N PRO A 132 -5.29 11.09 -14.64
CA PRO A 132 -5.45 11.91 -13.44
C PRO A 132 -6.03 11.11 -12.27
N ILE A 133 -6.99 10.23 -12.54
CA ILE A 133 -7.65 9.39 -11.52
C ILE A 133 -6.68 8.35 -10.99
N GLU A 134 -5.96 7.65 -11.87
CA GLU A 134 -4.95 6.68 -11.47
C GLU A 134 -3.83 7.35 -10.64
N THR A 135 -3.43 8.56 -11.02
CA THR A 135 -2.41 9.34 -10.31
C THR A 135 -2.91 9.76 -8.93
N GLY A 136 -4.14 10.27 -8.82
CA GLY A 136 -4.77 10.63 -7.55
C GLY A 136 -4.90 9.43 -6.61
N GLU A 137 -5.39 8.28 -7.10
CA GLU A 137 -5.48 7.04 -6.31
C GLU A 137 -4.11 6.55 -5.83
N ARG A 138 -3.07 6.65 -6.66
CA ARG A 138 -1.71 6.25 -6.30
C ARG A 138 -1.08 7.20 -5.28
N GLU A 139 -1.30 8.50 -5.45
CA GLU A 139 -0.80 9.52 -4.52
C GLU A 139 -1.47 9.38 -3.15
N LEU A 140 -2.78 9.17 -3.13
CA LEU A 140 -3.53 8.86 -1.91
C LEU A 140 -2.96 7.62 -1.21
N PHE A 141 -2.74 6.52 -1.94
CA PHE A 141 -2.16 5.30 -1.40
C PHE A 141 -0.80 5.58 -0.71
N ALA A 142 0.09 6.29 -1.40
CA ALA A 142 1.42 6.62 -0.88
C ALA A 142 1.35 7.51 0.37
N ARG A 143 0.41 8.45 0.40
CA ARG A 143 0.16 9.33 1.54
C ARG A 143 -0.37 8.59 2.75
N LEU A 144 -1.39 7.74 2.58
CA LEU A 144 -1.92 6.91 3.66
C LEU A 144 -0.87 5.95 4.23
N GLY A 145 0.03 5.45 3.38
CA GLY A 145 1.18 4.66 3.78
C GLY A 145 2.10 5.38 4.79
N ARG A 146 2.07 6.71 4.88
CA ARG A 146 2.87 7.49 5.87
C ARG A 146 2.39 7.37 7.29
N TYR A 147 1.24 6.77 7.52
CA TYR A 147 0.66 6.62 8.86
C TYR A 147 0.61 5.16 9.29
N GLN A 148 0.40 4.24 8.35
CA GLN A 148 0.20 2.82 8.64
C GLN A 148 0.40 1.97 7.39
N ASP A 149 0.52 0.67 7.59
CA ASP A 149 0.52 -0.29 6.50
C ASP A 149 -0.85 -0.32 5.77
N ILE A 150 -0.82 -0.18 4.45
CA ILE A 150 -1.98 -0.27 3.57
C ILE A 150 -1.66 -1.13 2.33
N ASP A 151 -2.58 -2.04 1.99
CA ASP A 151 -2.54 -2.81 0.74
C ASP A 151 -3.35 -2.11 -0.36
N ARG A 152 -3.09 -2.46 -1.61
CA ARG A 152 -3.99 -2.15 -2.73
C ARG A 152 -4.65 -3.45 -3.17
N LEU A 153 -5.97 -3.47 -3.32
CA LEU A 153 -6.75 -4.69 -3.60
C LEU A 153 -7.71 -4.41 -4.76
N GLU A 154 -7.81 -5.31 -5.74
CA GLU A 154 -8.87 -5.18 -6.76
C GLU A 154 -10.22 -5.36 -6.07
N THR A 155 -11.22 -4.52 -6.40
CA THR A 155 -12.54 -4.62 -5.77
C THR A 155 -13.13 -6.03 -5.94
N GLU A 156 -12.87 -6.70 -7.06
CA GLU A 156 -13.40 -8.05 -7.32
C GLU A 156 -12.70 -9.18 -6.54
N ASP A 157 -11.59 -8.91 -5.84
CA ASP A 157 -10.85 -9.90 -5.04
C ASP A 157 -11.46 -10.11 -3.65
N THR A 158 -12.76 -10.38 -3.62
CA THR A 158 -13.60 -10.42 -2.42
C THR A 158 -13.18 -11.48 -1.40
N GLN A 159 -12.51 -12.55 -1.84
CA GLN A 159 -11.97 -13.60 -0.97
C GLN A 159 -10.96 -13.09 0.07
N PHE A 160 -10.34 -11.91 -0.15
CA PHE A 160 -9.37 -11.35 0.78
C PHE A 160 -9.94 -10.31 1.75
N TYR A 161 -11.20 -9.88 1.58
CA TYR A 161 -11.84 -8.92 2.48
C TYR A 161 -11.73 -9.33 3.97
N PRO A 162 -11.88 -10.63 4.35
CA PRO A 162 -11.74 -11.04 5.75
C PRO A 162 -10.37 -10.80 6.38
N ASN A 163 -9.32 -10.55 5.58
CA ASN A 163 -7.98 -10.24 6.08
C ASN A 163 -7.84 -8.79 6.57
N TYR A 164 -8.79 -7.94 6.23
CA TYR A 164 -8.77 -6.50 6.50
C TYR A 164 -9.84 -6.14 7.53
N ARG A 165 -9.60 -5.05 8.27
CA ARG A 165 -10.59 -4.38 9.12
C ARG A 165 -11.22 -3.19 8.40
N VAL A 166 -10.47 -2.58 7.47
CA VAL A 166 -10.89 -1.40 6.72
C VAL A 166 -10.67 -1.58 5.23
N LEU A 167 -11.69 -1.27 4.43
CA LEU A 167 -11.57 -1.09 2.98
C LEU A 167 -11.74 0.39 2.64
N VAL A 168 -10.74 1.01 2.02
CA VAL A 168 -10.82 2.37 1.51
C VAL A 168 -11.29 2.30 0.06
N ALA A 169 -12.41 2.92 -0.26
CA ALA A 169 -13.10 2.80 -1.52
C ALA A 169 -13.14 4.14 -2.29
N PRO A 170 -12.15 4.41 -3.16
CA PRO A 170 -12.23 5.51 -4.12
C PRO A 170 -13.44 5.39 -5.07
N PRO A 171 -13.92 6.47 -5.69
CA PRO A 171 -15.14 6.46 -6.51
C PRO A 171 -15.15 5.40 -7.62
N ALA A 172 -14.01 5.19 -8.29
CA ALA A 172 -13.92 4.23 -9.37
C ALA A 172 -14.03 2.76 -8.90
N SER A 173 -13.68 2.49 -7.63
CA SER A 173 -13.71 1.14 -7.04
C SER A 173 -15.12 0.65 -6.69
N VAL A 174 -16.13 1.52 -6.74
CA VAL A 174 -17.53 1.23 -6.38
C VAL A 174 -18.49 1.46 -7.55
N GLN A 175 -17.96 1.38 -8.76
CA GLN A 175 -18.70 1.53 -10.01
C GLN A 175 -18.34 0.40 -10.96
N GLY A 176 -19.31 -0.07 -11.75
CA GLY A 176 -18.99 -1.02 -12.83
C GLY A 176 -18.95 -2.48 -12.43
N HIS A 177 -19.48 -2.81 -11.24
CA HIS A 177 -19.45 -4.15 -10.68
C HIS A 177 -20.85 -4.79 -10.63
N GLY A 178 -20.88 -6.12 -10.77
CA GLY A 178 -22.08 -6.91 -10.60
C GLY A 178 -22.54 -7.00 -9.14
N PRO A 179 -23.76 -7.50 -8.89
CA PRO A 179 -24.32 -7.63 -7.54
C PRO A 179 -23.43 -8.42 -6.59
N GLU A 180 -22.68 -9.41 -7.08
CA GLU A 180 -21.81 -10.27 -6.28
C GLU A 180 -20.71 -9.50 -5.52
N VAL A 181 -20.18 -8.42 -6.10
CA VAL A 181 -19.16 -7.59 -5.46
C VAL A 181 -19.79 -6.74 -4.37
N PHE A 182 -20.94 -6.12 -4.65
CA PHE A 182 -21.67 -5.32 -3.66
C PHE A 182 -22.18 -6.17 -2.50
N ASP A 183 -22.64 -7.39 -2.77
CA ASP A 183 -23.05 -8.34 -1.74
C ASP A 183 -21.86 -8.74 -0.84
N ALA A 184 -20.67 -8.91 -1.42
CA ALA A 184 -19.45 -9.18 -0.65
C ALA A 184 -19.01 -7.98 0.20
N ILE A 185 -19.09 -6.76 -0.33
CA ILE A 185 -18.83 -5.53 0.45
C ILE A 185 -19.84 -5.42 1.59
N GLU A 186 -21.14 -5.65 1.32
CA GLU A 186 -22.16 -5.60 2.36
C GLU A 186 -21.92 -6.68 3.44
N GLN A 187 -21.55 -7.90 3.05
CA GLN A 187 -21.21 -8.96 3.98
C GLN A 187 -20.01 -8.57 4.85
N PHE A 188 -18.98 -7.98 4.26
CA PHE A 188 -17.81 -7.47 4.99
C PHE A 188 -18.22 -6.43 6.04
N VAL A 189 -19.02 -5.43 5.67
CA VAL A 189 -19.49 -4.41 6.61
C VAL A 189 -20.38 -5.03 7.69
N ARG A 190 -21.35 -5.87 7.31
CA ARG A 190 -22.23 -6.55 8.28
C ARG A 190 -21.47 -7.41 9.27
N GLY A 191 -20.35 -7.99 8.87
CA GLY A 191 -19.44 -8.78 9.70
C GLY A 191 -18.54 -7.97 10.63
N GLY A 192 -18.66 -6.65 10.67
CA GLY A 192 -17.86 -5.77 11.54
C GLY A 192 -16.77 -4.97 10.81
N GLY A 193 -16.63 -5.15 9.50
CA GLY A 193 -15.72 -4.37 8.67
C GLY A 193 -16.15 -2.90 8.56
N THR A 194 -15.18 -2.02 8.31
CA THR A 194 -15.45 -0.61 7.99
C THR A 194 -15.09 -0.31 6.54
N VAL A 195 -15.99 0.31 5.79
CA VAL A 195 -15.66 0.89 4.47
C VAL A 195 -15.51 2.39 4.61
N ILE A 196 -14.41 2.95 4.11
CA ILE A 196 -14.22 4.39 3.95
C ILE A 196 -14.49 4.76 2.50
N SER A 197 -15.67 5.28 2.19
CA SER A 197 -16.05 5.72 0.84
C SER A 197 -15.52 7.13 0.58
N LEU A 198 -14.73 7.31 -0.48
CA LEU A 198 -14.11 8.60 -0.82
C LEU A 198 -14.90 9.33 -1.90
N GLY A 199 -16.19 9.53 -1.64
CA GLY A 199 -17.11 10.23 -2.52
C GLY A 199 -17.65 9.38 -3.66
N GLY A 200 -18.50 10.03 -4.47
CA GLY A 200 -19.11 9.44 -5.66
C GLY A 200 -20.33 8.57 -5.39
N ARG A 201 -21.11 8.34 -6.45
CA ARG A 201 -22.23 7.40 -6.43
C ARG A 201 -21.72 5.96 -6.51
N TRP A 202 -22.41 5.08 -5.81
CA TRP A 202 -22.19 3.65 -5.89
C TRP A 202 -23.10 3.08 -6.97
N MET A 203 -22.50 2.54 -8.03
CA MET A 203 -23.23 2.14 -9.23
C MET A 203 -23.00 0.66 -9.52
N GLN A 204 -24.04 -0.15 -9.31
CA GLN A 204 -24.06 -1.53 -9.76
C GLN A 204 -24.34 -1.58 -11.26
N SER A 205 -23.62 -2.41 -12.01
CA SER A 205 -23.84 -2.57 -13.44
C SER A 205 -23.28 -3.88 -13.97
N ARG A 206 -23.49 -4.15 -15.26
CA ARG A 206 -22.68 -5.13 -15.98
C ARG A 206 -21.25 -4.59 -16.16
N ARG A 207 -20.28 -5.49 -16.43
CA ARG A 207 -18.86 -5.12 -16.69
C ARG A 207 -18.68 -4.12 -17.83
N ASP A 208 -19.60 -4.09 -18.79
CA ASP A 208 -19.63 -3.12 -19.90
C ASP A 208 -20.30 -1.78 -19.55
N PHE A 209 -20.53 -1.52 -18.26
CA PHE A 209 -21.19 -0.32 -17.73
C PHE A 209 -22.62 -0.11 -18.21
N THR A 210 -23.26 -1.14 -18.77
CA THR A 210 -24.69 -1.13 -19.10
C THR A 210 -25.55 -1.54 -17.90
N GLN A 211 -26.83 -1.18 -17.94
CA GLN A 211 -27.82 -1.51 -16.90
C GLN A 211 -27.42 -0.99 -15.52
N GLN A 212 -26.99 0.27 -15.45
CA GLN A 212 -26.55 0.87 -14.19
C GLN A 212 -27.74 1.06 -13.22
N VAL A 213 -27.52 0.66 -11.97
CA VAL A 213 -28.44 0.84 -10.85
C VAL A 213 -27.69 1.58 -9.75
N ASP A 214 -28.23 2.72 -9.34
CA ASP A 214 -27.69 3.48 -8.21
C ASP A 214 -28.03 2.74 -6.91
N VAL A 215 -26.99 2.33 -6.19
CA VAL A 215 -27.07 1.64 -4.90
C VAL A 215 -26.48 2.50 -3.78
N THR A 216 -26.29 3.81 -4.00
CA THR A 216 -25.72 4.74 -3.02
C THR A 216 -26.49 4.69 -1.69
N ALA A 217 -27.82 4.72 -1.72
CA ALA A 217 -28.64 4.68 -0.51
C ALA A 217 -28.46 3.38 0.29
N ARG A 218 -28.17 2.25 -0.38
CA ARG A 218 -27.94 0.95 0.26
C ARG A 218 -26.67 0.95 1.13
N PHE A 219 -25.63 1.66 0.71
CA PHE A 219 -24.32 1.64 1.39
C PHE A 219 -24.04 2.89 2.21
N LEU A 220 -24.37 4.07 1.67
CA LEU A 220 -24.11 5.35 2.33
C LEU A 220 -25.31 5.83 3.16
N GLY A 221 -26.46 5.16 3.07
CA GLY A 221 -27.66 5.51 3.83
C GLY A 221 -28.22 6.88 3.49
N GLY A 222 -28.09 7.33 2.25
CA GLY A 222 -28.55 8.62 1.75
C GLY A 222 -28.37 8.76 0.24
N GLU A 223 -28.67 9.92 -0.30
CA GLU A 223 -28.71 10.16 -1.75
C GLU A 223 -27.93 11.41 -2.15
N TYR A 224 -27.28 11.35 -3.31
CA TYR A 224 -26.68 12.53 -3.94
C TYR A 224 -27.70 13.25 -4.82
N GLY A 225 -27.86 14.56 -4.64
CA GLY A 225 -28.78 15.36 -5.43
C GLY A 225 -28.55 16.86 -5.32
N GLY A 226 -29.20 17.62 -6.21
CA GLY A 226 -29.07 19.08 -6.27
C GLY A 226 -27.82 19.55 -7.03
N ASP A 227 -27.62 20.87 -7.01
CA ASP A 227 -26.51 21.52 -7.68
C ASP A 227 -25.28 21.57 -6.78
N ALA A 228 -24.12 21.25 -7.35
CA ALA A 228 -22.84 21.35 -6.68
C ALA A 228 -22.55 22.80 -6.26
N ARG A 229 -21.91 22.97 -5.10
CA ARG A 229 -21.58 24.28 -4.53
C ARG A 229 -20.13 24.29 -4.05
N PRO A 230 -19.43 25.43 -4.17
CA PRO A 230 -18.04 25.51 -3.75
C PRO A 230 -17.91 25.42 -2.24
N VAL A 231 -17.03 24.54 -1.79
CA VAL A 231 -16.61 24.40 -0.40
C VAL A 231 -15.08 24.33 -0.33
N ASP A 232 -14.51 24.85 0.74
CA ASP A 232 -13.06 24.91 0.97
C ASP A 232 -12.66 24.46 2.38
N THR A 233 -13.63 24.12 3.23
CA THR A 233 -13.36 23.79 4.62
C THR A 233 -14.39 22.80 5.18
N ILE A 234 -13.89 21.80 5.89
CA ILE A 234 -14.67 20.83 6.68
C ILE A 234 -14.62 21.24 8.15
N LYS A 235 -15.78 21.27 8.79
CA LYS A 235 -15.95 21.47 10.23
C LYS A 235 -16.27 20.14 10.91
N ILE A 236 -15.36 19.68 11.76
CA ILE A 236 -15.52 18.46 12.56
C ILE A 236 -16.28 18.81 13.85
N VAL A 237 -17.07 17.86 14.36
CA VAL A 237 -17.67 17.94 15.70
C VAL A 237 -16.56 18.16 16.74
N GLN A 238 -16.68 19.17 17.59
CA GLN A 238 -15.64 19.73 18.50
C GLN A 238 -14.80 20.91 17.94
N ASP A 239 -15.28 21.58 16.88
CA ASP A 239 -14.74 22.84 16.33
C ASP A 239 -13.33 22.76 15.71
N GLN A 240 -12.81 21.56 15.44
CA GLN A 240 -11.64 21.43 14.56
C GLN A 240 -12.04 21.71 13.12
N MET A 241 -11.30 22.60 12.47
CA MET A 241 -11.44 22.90 11.05
C MET A 241 -10.36 22.14 10.28
N VAL A 242 -10.76 21.55 9.16
CA VAL A 242 -9.87 20.90 8.19
C VAL A 242 -10.03 21.64 6.88
N HIS A 243 -8.96 22.33 6.46
CA HIS A 243 -8.92 23.03 5.19
C HIS A 243 -8.78 22.03 4.04
N VAL A 244 -9.57 22.23 2.99
CA VAL A 244 -9.54 21.44 1.77
C VAL A 244 -9.33 22.35 0.57
N VAL A 245 -8.81 21.82 -0.53
CA VAL A 245 -8.75 22.53 -1.79
C VAL A 245 -10.18 22.84 -2.24
N PRO A 246 -10.45 24.09 -2.67
CA PRO A 246 -11.76 24.49 -3.15
C PRO A 246 -12.29 23.54 -4.23
N GLN A 247 -13.49 23.01 -4.00
CA GLN A 247 -14.13 22.04 -4.87
C GLN A 247 -15.66 22.15 -4.79
N ASP A 248 -16.33 21.62 -5.81
CA ASP A 248 -17.79 21.64 -5.94
C ASP A 248 -18.37 20.23 -5.72
N PRO A 249 -18.45 19.73 -4.47
CA PRO A 249 -19.02 18.41 -4.23
C PRO A 249 -20.51 18.39 -4.53
N LEU A 250 -20.99 17.22 -4.96
CA LEU A 250 -22.43 16.97 -5.05
C LEU A 250 -23.02 16.92 -3.64
N PRO A 251 -24.10 17.68 -3.36
CA PRO A 251 -24.73 17.64 -2.05
C PRO A 251 -25.25 16.24 -1.72
N PHE A 252 -24.97 15.80 -0.50
CA PHE A 252 -25.46 14.53 0.02
C PHE A 252 -26.58 14.76 1.04
N ALA A 253 -27.70 14.07 0.85
CA ALA A 253 -28.84 14.07 1.75
C ALA A 253 -28.86 12.77 2.57
N PRO A 254 -28.39 12.78 3.84
CA PRO A 254 -28.38 11.61 4.68
C PRO A 254 -29.81 11.21 5.06
N GLY A 255 -30.07 9.91 5.05
CA GLY A 255 -31.28 9.31 5.61
C GLY A 255 -31.30 9.39 7.14
N ARG A 256 -32.44 9.03 7.74
CA ARG A 256 -32.68 9.14 9.19
C ARG A 256 -31.70 8.33 10.06
N GLU A 257 -31.15 7.25 9.52
CA GLU A 257 -30.27 6.32 10.23
C GLU A 257 -28.78 6.58 9.95
N THR A 258 -28.48 7.69 9.26
CA THR A 258 -27.12 8.06 8.87
C THR A 258 -26.66 9.25 9.71
N ALA A 259 -25.60 9.06 10.48
CA ALA A 259 -25.04 10.09 11.33
C ALA A 259 -24.15 11.03 10.49
N VAL A 260 -24.26 12.34 10.72
CA VAL A 260 -23.32 13.33 10.17
C VAL A 260 -22.18 13.51 11.18
N ILE A 261 -20.95 13.18 10.77
CA ILE A 261 -19.73 13.29 11.59
C ILE A 261 -19.07 14.66 11.42
N ALA A 262 -19.14 15.22 10.21
CA ALA A 262 -18.60 16.55 9.90
C ALA A 262 -19.44 17.22 8.82
N THR A 263 -19.47 18.55 8.84
CA THR A 263 -20.19 19.38 7.87
C THR A 263 -19.23 20.29 7.14
N PHE A 264 -19.54 20.69 5.91
CA PHE A 264 -18.90 21.84 5.31
C PHE A 264 -19.33 23.14 6.03
N THR A 265 -18.66 24.25 5.72
CA THR A 265 -18.95 25.57 6.30
C THR A 265 -20.35 26.09 5.97
N ASP A 266 -20.96 25.61 4.89
CA ASP A 266 -22.35 25.92 4.52
C ASP A 266 -23.39 25.06 5.27
N GLY A 267 -22.94 24.14 6.12
CA GLY A 267 -23.77 23.24 6.92
C GLY A 267 -24.17 21.95 6.21
N SER A 268 -23.80 21.76 4.95
CA SER A 268 -24.04 20.49 4.25
C SER A 268 -23.12 19.37 4.77
N PRO A 269 -23.54 18.09 4.70
CA PRO A 269 -22.72 16.98 5.21
C PRO A 269 -21.42 16.79 4.43
N ALA A 270 -20.29 16.82 5.12
CA ALA A 270 -18.97 16.53 4.57
C ALA A 270 -18.56 15.07 4.83
N VAL A 271 -18.87 14.57 6.03
CA VAL A 271 -18.56 13.20 6.43
C VAL A 271 -19.77 12.59 7.11
N THR A 272 -20.17 11.40 6.68
CA THR A 272 -21.28 10.66 7.29
C THR A 272 -20.86 9.26 7.72
N SER A 273 -21.60 8.66 8.65
CA SER A 273 -21.48 7.26 9.02
C SER A 273 -22.84 6.58 8.97
N HIS A 274 -22.89 5.50 8.20
CA HIS A 274 -24.05 4.63 8.09
C HIS A 274 -23.70 3.24 8.65
N SER A 275 -24.48 2.77 9.63
CA SER A 275 -24.24 1.47 10.26
C SER A 275 -24.94 0.37 9.48
N LEU A 276 -24.23 -0.71 9.16
CA LEU A 276 -24.77 -1.89 8.50
C LEU A 276 -24.32 -3.13 9.26
N GLY A 277 -25.25 -3.76 9.98
CA GLY A 277 -24.93 -4.91 10.84
C GLY A 277 -23.98 -4.51 11.98
N GLN A 278 -22.85 -5.21 12.12
CA GLN A 278 -21.86 -4.94 13.17
C GLN A 278 -20.81 -3.90 12.78
N GLY A 279 -20.75 -3.53 11.50
CA GLY A 279 -19.80 -2.55 10.96
C GLY A 279 -20.49 -1.29 10.45
N ARG A 280 -19.74 -0.51 9.69
CA ARG A 280 -20.19 0.80 9.20
C ARG A 280 -19.52 1.20 7.88
N VAL A 281 -20.19 2.07 7.14
CA VAL A 281 -19.61 2.84 6.04
C VAL A 281 -19.41 4.27 6.54
N ILE A 282 -18.19 4.79 6.43
CA ILE A 282 -17.87 6.21 6.64
C ILE A 282 -17.66 6.83 5.27
N ALA A 283 -18.47 7.81 4.90
CA ALA A 283 -18.39 8.44 3.58
C ALA A 283 -17.88 9.87 3.70
N LEU A 284 -16.85 10.19 2.91
CA LEU A 284 -16.39 11.55 2.67
C LEU A 284 -17.09 12.04 1.39
N HIS A 285 -17.84 13.13 1.45
CA HIS A 285 -18.62 13.65 0.32
C HIS A 285 -17.85 14.74 -0.45
N LEU A 286 -16.61 14.44 -0.82
CA LEU A 286 -15.71 15.31 -1.58
C LEU A 286 -14.72 14.47 -2.42
N ASP A 287 -14.04 15.10 -3.37
CA ASP A 287 -13.02 14.46 -4.20
C ASP A 287 -11.66 14.43 -3.47
N VAL A 288 -11.48 13.38 -2.68
CA VAL A 288 -10.24 13.12 -1.93
C VAL A 288 -9.05 12.84 -2.87
N GLY A 289 -9.30 12.30 -4.07
CA GLY A 289 -8.24 12.01 -5.03
C GLY A 289 -7.60 13.29 -5.58
N SER A 290 -8.43 14.28 -5.92
CA SER A 290 -7.97 15.60 -6.34
C SER A 290 -7.27 16.35 -5.19
N GLU A 291 -7.76 16.24 -3.95
CA GLU A 291 -7.09 16.80 -2.77
C GLU A 291 -5.66 16.24 -2.59
N ALA A 292 -5.54 14.91 -2.66
CA ALA A 292 -4.25 14.24 -2.51
C ALA A 292 -3.25 14.66 -3.59
N ALA A 293 -3.71 14.78 -4.85
CA ALA A 293 -2.90 15.25 -5.96
C ALA A 293 -2.44 16.71 -5.79
N ALA A 294 -3.29 17.56 -5.20
CA ALA A 294 -2.97 18.96 -4.90
C ALA A 294 -2.10 19.13 -3.64
N GLY A 295 -1.97 18.09 -2.81
CA GLY A 295 -1.13 18.07 -1.63
C GLY A 295 -1.79 18.61 -0.35
N GLY A 296 -3.11 18.50 -0.22
CA GLY A 296 -3.84 18.89 0.98
C GLY A 296 -3.48 18.04 2.21
N LEU A 297 -2.63 18.58 3.09
CA LEU A 297 -2.08 17.86 4.25
C LEU A 297 -3.11 17.64 5.37
N GLU A 298 -4.02 18.59 5.60
CA GLU A 298 -4.98 18.49 6.71
C GLU A 298 -6.04 17.41 6.48
N LEU A 299 -6.54 17.28 5.23
CA LEU A 299 -7.46 16.20 4.90
C LEU A 299 -6.78 14.83 4.96
N GLU A 300 -5.51 14.76 4.56
CA GLU A 300 -4.70 13.54 4.65
C GLU A 300 -4.59 13.06 6.11
N GLU A 301 -4.21 13.94 7.04
CA GLU A 301 -4.11 13.61 8.46
C GLU A 301 -5.46 13.21 9.05
N TYR A 302 -6.52 13.94 8.70
CA TYR A 302 -7.87 13.60 9.14
C TYR A 302 -8.33 12.23 8.63
N LEU A 303 -8.15 11.95 7.33
CA LEU A 303 -8.49 10.65 6.74
C LEU A 303 -7.67 9.52 7.36
N ALA A 304 -6.36 9.72 7.54
CA ALA A 304 -5.49 8.76 8.21
C ALA A 304 -5.96 8.48 9.64
N SER A 305 -6.45 9.49 10.37
CA SER A 305 -6.99 9.32 11.73
C SER A 305 -8.26 8.47 11.75
N LEU A 306 -9.19 8.70 10.80
CA LEU A 306 -10.42 7.90 10.67
C LEU A 306 -10.11 6.44 10.37
N ILE A 307 -9.16 6.22 9.45
CA ILE A 307 -8.71 4.88 9.08
C ILE A 307 -8.04 4.21 10.29
N ALA A 308 -7.14 4.90 10.99
CA ALA A 308 -6.43 4.34 12.14
C ALA A 308 -7.36 4.00 13.31
N GLU A 309 -8.40 4.80 13.56
CA GLU A 309 -9.44 4.50 14.57
C GLU A 309 -10.16 3.19 14.25
N ALA A 310 -10.52 2.98 12.98
CA ALA A 310 -11.23 1.79 12.53
C ALA A 310 -10.32 0.56 12.41
N ALA A 311 -9.09 0.74 11.90
CA ALA A 311 -8.14 -0.33 11.66
C ALA A 311 -7.43 -0.78 12.93
N ARG A 312 -7.17 0.14 13.87
CA ARG A 312 -6.34 -0.08 15.07
C ARG A 312 -5.04 -0.81 14.72
N PRO A 313 -4.19 -0.23 13.85
CA PRO A 313 -2.98 -0.90 13.38
C PRO A 313 -2.02 -1.11 14.54
N GLU A 314 -1.41 -2.27 14.61
CA GLU A 314 -0.44 -2.63 15.65
C GLU A 314 0.93 -1.94 15.40
N VAL A 315 1.19 -1.49 14.17
CA VAL A 315 2.37 -0.72 13.78
C VAL A 315 1.95 0.53 13.00
N ARG A 316 2.44 1.70 13.41
CA ARG A 316 2.11 2.99 12.77
C ARG A 316 3.25 4.01 12.86
N VAL A 317 3.24 4.98 11.96
CA VAL A 317 4.12 6.16 12.01
C VAL A 317 3.33 7.34 12.58
N LEU A 318 3.88 8.00 13.60
CA LEU A 318 3.18 9.06 14.36
C LEU A 318 3.39 10.47 13.78
N ASN A 319 4.37 10.66 12.89
CA ASN A 319 4.78 11.98 12.42
C ASN A 319 4.86 12.11 10.88
N ALA A 320 4.27 11.16 10.16
CA ALA A 320 4.31 11.05 8.70
C ALA A 320 5.72 11.14 8.06
N GLY A 321 6.77 10.86 8.83
CA GLY A 321 8.16 11.08 8.43
C GLY A 321 8.69 10.07 7.41
N ALA A 322 7.98 8.96 7.21
CA ALA A 322 8.26 7.97 6.19
C ALA A 322 7.01 7.15 5.86
N GLU A 323 6.98 6.54 4.69
CA GLU A 323 5.95 5.61 4.28
C GLU A 323 6.24 4.21 4.84
N ILE A 324 5.31 3.64 5.62
CA ILE A 324 5.28 2.22 5.95
C ILE A 324 4.90 1.45 4.69
N LYS A 325 5.81 0.58 4.29
CA LYS A 325 5.63 -0.28 3.13
C LYS A 325 5.06 -1.65 3.53
N THR A 326 5.49 -2.23 4.64
CA THR A 326 4.96 -3.49 5.18
C THR A 326 5.21 -3.62 6.65
N THR A 327 4.33 -4.40 7.27
CA THR A 327 4.39 -4.81 8.66
C THR A 327 4.16 -6.32 8.73
N LEU A 328 5.05 -7.03 9.41
CA LEU A 328 5.09 -8.49 9.44
C LEU A 328 5.28 -9.00 10.85
N ARG A 329 4.76 -10.20 11.10
CA ARG A 329 5.03 -11.00 12.29
C ARG A 329 5.52 -12.39 11.91
N LYS A 330 6.57 -12.86 12.56
CA LYS A 330 7.00 -14.26 12.49
C LYS A 330 7.44 -14.72 13.87
N GLY A 331 6.69 -15.67 14.44
CA GLY A 331 6.84 -16.02 15.86
C GLY A 331 6.65 -14.81 16.77
N ASN A 332 7.68 -14.51 17.56
CA ASN A 332 7.72 -13.37 18.48
C ASN A 332 8.34 -12.10 17.88
N TRP A 333 8.69 -12.14 16.60
CA TRP A 333 9.39 -11.05 15.92
C TRP A 333 8.41 -10.22 15.09
N VAL A 334 8.64 -8.92 15.07
CA VAL A 334 7.85 -7.95 14.31
C VAL A 334 8.79 -7.16 13.41
N ALA A 335 8.44 -7.02 12.13
CA ALA A 335 9.16 -6.15 11.21
C ALA A 335 8.28 -5.03 10.68
N CYS A 336 8.90 -3.87 10.44
CA CYS A 336 8.32 -2.73 9.76
C CYS A 336 9.33 -2.20 8.73
N THR A 337 8.98 -2.26 7.46
CA THR A 337 9.78 -1.69 6.39
C THR A 337 9.27 -0.30 6.05
N MET A 338 10.18 0.66 5.94
CA MET A 338 9.86 2.06 5.69
C MET A 338 10.62 2.61 4.50
N HIS A 339 10.02 3.59 3.82
CA HIS A 339 10.64 4.30 2.72
C HIS A 339 10.36 5.81 2.78
N GLU A 340 11.39 6.64 2.61
CA GLU A 340 11.24 8.08 2.42
C GLU A 340 12.18 8.60 1.32
N PRO A 341 11.67 9.17 0.22
CA PRO A 341 12.51 9.73 -0.84
C PRO A 341 13.29 10.99 -0.40
N ARG A 342 12.77 11.77 0.55
CA ARG A 342 13.40 13.01 1.05
C ARG A 342 14.22 12.73 2.31
N THR A 343 15.42 12.22 2.10
CA THR A 343 16.36 11.92 3.19
C THR A 343 17.33 13.08 3.49
N PRO A 344 17.79 13.27 4.74
CA PRO A 344 17.46 12.49 5.92
C PRO A 344 16.04 12.77 6.42
N ALA A 345 15.37 11.73 6.89
CA ALA A 345 14.01 11.80 7.40
C ALA A 345 13.96 11.38 8.86
N LYS A 346 13.23 12.14 9.68
CA LYS A 346 12.95 11.78 11.08
C LYS A 346 11.61 11.06 11.14
N VAL A 347 11.62 9.85 11.67
CA VAL A 347 10.44 9.00 11.76
C VAL A 347 10.21 8.64 13.21
N LYS A 348 8.95 8.66 13.65
CA LYS A 348 8.55 8.12 14.96
C LYS A 348 7.62 6.93 14.75
N VAL A 349 8.09 5.72 15.03
CA VAL A 349 7.36 4.47 14.80
C VAL A 349 6.81 3.93 16.11
N SER A 350 5.50 3.70 16.19
CA SER A 350 4.83 3.07 17.32
C SER A 350 4.55 1.60 16.99
N VAL A 351 4.89 0.70 17.93
CA VAL A 351 4.61 -0.73 17.83
C VAL A 351 3.90 -1.19 19.10
N ASP A 352 2.65 -1.62 18.96
CA ASP A 352 1.84 -2.14 20.06
C ASP A 352 2.00 -3.66 20.16
N LEU A 353 3.03 -4.09 20.88
CA LEU A 353 3.32 -5.51 21.11
C LEU A 353 2.23 -6.20 21.93
N GLN A 354 1.51 -5.46 22.78
CA GLN A 354 0.41 -6.00 23.56
C GLN A 354 -0.78 -6.34 22.66
N ALA A 355 -1.10 -5.49 21.67
CA ALA A 355 -2.12 -5.77 20.67
C ALA A 355 -1.78 -6.97 19.76
N LEU A 356 -0.50 -7.37 19.73
CA LEU A 356 -0.01 -8.56 19.02
C LEU A 356 0.07 -9.81 19.92
N ASP A 357 -0.34 -9.72 21.19
CA ASP A 357 -0.16 -10.77 22.20
C ASP A 357 1.31 -11.20 22.36
N LEU A 358 2.24 -10.25 22.25
CA LEU A 358 3.67 -10.46 22.46
C LEU A 358 4.07 -9.93 23.84
N GLN A 359 4.53 -10.84 24.71
CA GLN A 359 4.98 -10.54 26.05
C GLN A 359 6.38 -11.13 26.28
N ALA A 360 7.34 -10.24 26.56
CA ALA A 360 8.70 -10.57 26.95
C ALA A 360 9.15 -9.56 28.02
N ASP A 361 10.14 -9.94 28.83
CA ASP A 361 10.71 -9.08 29.88
C ASP A 361 11.45 -7.85 29.32
N GLY A 362 11.75 -7.87 28.02
CA GLY A 362 12.41 -6.79 27.31
C GLY A 362 12.60 -7.14 25.84
N TYR A 363 12.79 -6.10 25.02
CA TYR A 363 12.92 -6.21 23.58
C TYR A 363 14.22 -5.59 23.08
N ARG A 364 14.73 -6.13 21.99
CA ARG A 364 15.79 -5.53 21.19
C ARG A 364 15.21 -4.94 19.91
N VAL A 365 15.84 -3.88 19.43
CA VAL A 365 15.43 -3.16 18.22
C VAL A 365 16.57 -3.22 17.22
N LEU A 366 16.35 -3.87 16.10
CA LEU A 366 17.33 -4.08 15.04
C LEU A 366 16.96 -3.25 13.82
N LEU A 367 17.97 -2.62 13.22
CA LEU A 367 17.89 -1.88 11.97
C LEU A 367 18.62 -2.69 10.90
N TYR A 368 17.86 -3.54 10.21
CA TYR A 368 18.40 -4.52 9.25
C TYR A 368 19.06 -3.83 8.07
N GLY A 369 18.53 -2.70 7.59
CA GLY A 369 19.13 -1.92 6.52
C GLY A 369 20.52 -1.38 6.84
N ARG A 370 20.92 -1.40 8.12
CA ARG A 370 22.22 -0.91 8.61
C ARG A 370 23.03 -1.93 9.39
N SER A 371 22.50 -3.13 9.61
CA SER A 371 23.09 -4.14 10.49
C SER A 371 23.44 -3.56 11.88
N ARG A 372 22.52 -2.80 12.48
CA ARG A 372 22.72 -2.17 13.81
C ARG A 372 21.62 -2.55 14.78
N GLU A 373 21.96 -2.62 16.05
CA GLU A 373 21.00 -2.65 17.15
C GLU A 373 20.89 -1.25 17.76
N LEU A 374 19.65 -0.82 18.02
CA LEU A 374 19.35 0.43 18.69
C LEU A 374 19.11 0.15 20.18
N LEU A 375 19.95 0.74 21.02
CA LEU A 375 19.82 0.62 22.47
C LEU A 375 18.71 1.53 23.00
N ALA A 376 18.01 1.09 24.05
CA ALA A 376 17.05 1.94 24.74
C ALA A 376 17.78 3.13 25.38
N PRO A 377 17.12 4.30 25.52
CA PRO A 377 17.69 5.42 26.26
C PRO A 377 17.96 5.01 27.72
N SER A 378 19.22 4.79 28.06
CA SER A 378 19.69 4.39 29.38
C SER A 378 20.92 5.21 29.77
N GLY A 379 21.34 5.12 31.04
CA GLY A 379 22.58 5.73 31.48
C GLY A 379 23.77 5.24 30.63
N MET A 380 24.86 6.01 30.59
CA MET A 380 26.02 5.86 29.70
C MET A 380 26.67 4.44 29.67
N TRP A 381 26.30 3.54 30.58
CA TRP A 381 26.91 2.22 30.77
C TRP A 381 25.92 1.05 30.92
N ASP A 382 24.61 1.30 30.90
CA ASP A 382 23.59 0.25 31.09
C ASP A 382 23.02 -0.17 29.74
N ILE A 383 23.16 -1.45 29.37
CA ILE A 383 22.44 -2.02 28.22
C ILE A 383 21.07 -2.45 28.72
N THR A 384 20.08 -1.57 28.59
CA THR A 384 18.70 -1.87 28.99
C THR A 384 17.89 -2.26 27.75
N PRO A 385 17.15 -3.39 27.78
CA PRO A 385 16.18 -3.71 26.75
C PRO A 385 15.08 -2.65 26.65
N TRP A 386 14.49 -2.52 25.48
CA TRP A 386 13.28 -1.72 25.29
C TRP A 386 12.09 -2.36 26.00
N THR A 387 11.22 -1.55 26.60
CA THR A 387 9.93 -2.02 27.12
C THR A 387 8.84 -1.93 26.05
N ALA A 388 7.79 -2.75 26.18
CA ALA A 388 6.62 -2.66 25.29
C ALA A 388 5.96 -1.26 25.34
N GLU A 389 5.96 -0.61 26.50
CA GLU A 389 5.40 0.73 26.67
C GLU A 389 6.19 1.78 25.88
N GLN A 390 7.53 1.75 25.95
CA GLN A 390 8.39 2.65 25.18
C GLN A 390 8.20 2.48 23.67
N LEU A 391 8.09 1.23 23.20
CA LEU A 391 7.84 0.93 21.79
C LEU A 391 6.46 1.39 21.33
N ARG A 392 5.44 1.34 22.20
CA ARG A 392 4.11 1.85 21.93
C ARG A 392 4.06 3.39 21.90
N GLU A 393 4.76 4.07 22.79
CA GLU A 393 4.85 5.55 22.82
C GLU A 393 5.57 6.12 21.58
N GLY A 394 6.46 5.32 21.00
CA GLY A 394 7.04 5.56 19.69
C GLY A 394 8.54 5.75 19.74
N LEU A 395 9.22 5.02 18.86
CA LEU A 395 10.65 4.96 18.70
C LEU A 395 11.11 5.95 17.62
N GLU A 396 11.98 6.89 18.00
CA GLU A 396 12.52 7.90 17.10
C GLU A 396 13.70 7.34 16.30
N LEU A 397 13.61 7.46 14.98
CA LEU A 397 14.60 6.99 14.03
C LEU A 397 14.94 8.12 13.07
N THR A 398 16.19 8.13 12.61
CA THR A 398 16.59 8.91 11.44
C THR A 398 16.88 7.95 10.30
N ILE A 399 16.10 8.02 9.22
CA ILE A 399 16.47 7.47 7.92
C ILE A 399 17.52 8.44 7.35
N PRO A 400 18.80 8.04 7.21
CA PRO A 400 19.89 8.94 6.86
C PRO A 400 19.74 9.37 5.41
N SER A 401 20.45 10.44 5.02
CA SER A 401 20.61 10.77 3.61
C SER A 401 21.08 9.53 2.86
N ALA A 402 20.36 9.16 1.80
CA ALA A 402 20.79 8.12 0.89
C ALA A 402 22.17 8.51 0.35
N GLY A 403 23.23 7.92 0.88
CA GLY A 403 24.61 8.18 0.47
C GLY A 403 24.93 7.61 -0.92
N VAL A 404 24.04 7.73 -1.91
CA VAL A 404 24.36 7.36 -3.29
C VAL A 404 23.61 8.23 -4.32
N SER A 405 24.01 9.50 -4.41
CA SER A 405 23.67 10.38 -5.55
C SER A 405 24.42 10.01 -6.85
N GLN A 406 25.16 8.89 -6.89
CA GLN A 406 26.11 8.57 -7.96
C GLN A 406 25.75 7.34 -8.81
N TRP A 407 24.49 6.88 -8.77
CA TRP A 407 24.05 5.83 -9.70
C TRP A 407 23.85 6.46 -11.07
N VAL A 408 24.86 6.32 -11.94
CA VAL A 408 24.83 6.74 -13.34
C VAL A 408 24.71 5.49 -14.21
N LEU A 409 23.85 5.53 -15.25
CA LEU A 409 23.88 4.49 -16.28
C LEU A 409 25.29 4.43 -16.89
N PRO A 410 25.80 3.23 -17.26
CA PRO A 410 27.03 3.14 -18.03
C PRO A 410 26.94 4.06 -19.25
N GLY A 411 27.97 4.88 -19.48
CA GLY A 411 27.99 5.81 -20.62
C GLY A 411 27.93 5.09 -21.98
N THR A 412 28.26 3.80 -22.01
CA THR A 412 28.15 2.91 -23.17
C THR A 412 27.75 1.52 -22.70
N VAL A 413 26.64 0.99 -23.23
CA VAL A 413 26.30 -0.44 -23.14
C VAL A 413 26.62 -1.05 -24.50
N GLU A 414 27.37 -2.15 -24.53
CA GLU A 414 27.74 -2.80 -25.78
C GLU A 414 26.54 -3.61 -26.31
N THR A 415 25.75 -2.99 -27.19
CA THR A 415 24.49 -3.58 -27.68
C THR A 415 24.61 -4.21 -29.06
N ALA A 416 25.80 -4.20 -29.67
CA ALA A 416 26.00 -4.59 -31.07
C ALA A 416 25.64 -6.06 -31.37
N GLN A 417 25.66 -6.92 -30.35
CA GLN A 417 25.31 -8.34 -30.48
C GLN A 417 23.82 -8.63 -30.19
N LEU A 418 23.05 -7.62 -29.78
CA LEU A 418 21.62 -7.77 -29.43
C LEU A 418 20.73 -7.58 -30.66
N PRO A 419 19.52 -8.16 -30.68
CA PRO A 419 18.50 -7.86 -31.67
C PRO A 419 18.17 -6.36 -31.76
N GLU A 420 17.88 -5.85 -32.96
CA GLU A 420 17.62 -4.42 -33.22
C GLU A 420 16.52 -3.82 -32.32
N ARG A 421 15.48 -4.61 -32.01
CA ARG A 421 14.41 -4.22 -31.09
C ARG A 421 14.94 -3.93 -29.68
N GLU A 422 15.84 -4.76 -29.18
CA GLU A 422 16.45 -4.61 -27.86
C GLU A 422 17.45 -3.45 -27.83
N GLN A 423 18.23 -3.27 -28.89
CA GLN A 423 19.09 -2.10 -29.06
C GLN A 423 18.28 -0.80 -28.99
N LYS A 424 17.15 -0.73 -29.71
CA LYS A 424 16.25 0.43 -29.71
C LYS A 424 15.58 0.65 -28.35
N TRP A 425 15.21 -0.42 -27.66
CA TRP A 425 14.65 -0.35 -26.31
C TRP A 425 15.68 0.16 -25.30
N LEU A 426 16.92 -0.35 -25.34
CA LEU A 426 18.03 0.09 -24.49
C LEU A 426 18.42 1.55 -24.75
N ALA A 427 18.38 2.00 -25.99
CA ALA A 427 18.74 3.37 -26.35
C ALA A 427 17.66 4.40 -25.99
N THR A 428 16.38 4.01 -25.92
CA THR A 428 15.26 4.96 -25.75
C THR A 428 14.52 4.79 -24.43
N VAL A 429 14.17 3.56 -24.05
CA VAL A 429 13.32 3.28 -22.89
C VAL A 429 14.13 3.27 -21.59
N VAL A 430 15.33 2.68 -21.59
CA VAL A 430 16.15 2.55 -20.38
C VAL A 430 16.62 3.90 -19.81
N PRO A 431 17.13 4.86 -20.61
CA PRO A 431 17.49 6.18 -20.11
C PRO A 431 16.29 6.95 -19.56
N ASP A 432 15.14 6.90 -20.25
CA ASP A 432 13.90 7.53 -19.81
C ASP A 432 13.39 6.91 -18.50
N MET A 433 13.39 5.57 -18.40
CA MET A 433 13.04 4.88 -17.16
C MET A 433 14.04 5.20 -16.03
N TRP A 434 15.33 5.27 -16.32
CA TRP A 434 16.35 5.61 -15.32
C TRP A 434 16.17 7.04 -14.78
N ALA A 435 15.93 8.00 -15.66
CA ALA A 435 15.68 9.39 -15.32
C ALA A 435 14.37 9.54 -14.52
N GLN A 436 13.29 8.87 -14.93
CA GLN A 436 11.98 8.94 -14.28
C GLN A 436 11.91 8.21 -12.93
N ASN A 437 12.87 7.35 -12.63
CA ASN A 437 12.86 6.51 -11.42
C ASN A 437 14.04 6.81 -10.49
N GLU A 438 14.34 8.08 -10.23
CA GLU A 438 15.31 8.48 -9.20
C GLU A 438 15.02 7.85 -7.82
N ALA A 439 13.74 7.67 -7.48
CA ALA A 439 13.30 6.97 -6.27
C ALA A 439 13.70 5.47 -6.20
N LEU A 440 14.03 4.82 -7.33
CA LEU A 440 14.62 3.47 -7.33
C LEU A 440 16.11 3.48 -6.95
N ARG A 441 16.77 4.65 -7.04
CA ARG A 441 18.21 4.85 -6.86
C ARG A 441 18.55 5.46 -5.49
N THR A 442 17.59 6.06 -4.81
CA THR A 442 17.77 6.64 -3.48
C THR A 442 17.53 5.58 -2.39
N ALA A 443 18.57 5.28 -1.62
CA ALA A 443 18.55 4.36 -0.47
C ALA A 443 17.79 4.93 0.76
N GLY A 444 16.59 5.46 0.54
CA GLY A 444 15.69 5.94 1.60
C GLY A 444 14.90 4.81 2.26
N PHE A 445 15.47 3.60 2.35
CA PHE A 445 14.81 2.41 2.88
C PHE A 445 15.40 1.99 4.22
N GLU A 446 14.54 1.56 5.14
CA GLU A 446 14.94 0.96 6.40
C GLU A 446 14.01 -0.21 6.75
N MET A 447 14.53 -1.23 7.42
CA MET A 447 13.74 -2.30 8.01
C MET A 447 14.01 -2.34 9.51
N LEU A 448 13.01 -1.89 10.27
CA LEU A 448 12.96 -1.96 11.72
C LEU A 448 12.47 -3.35 12.12
N VAL A 449 13.20 -4.05 12.97
CA VAL A 449 12.83 -5.35 13.52
C VAL A 449 12.83 -5.27 15.04
N ILE A 450 11.76 -5.77 15.66
CA ILE A 450 11.62 -5.88 17.11
C ILE A 450 11.54 -7.37 17.45
N ALA A 451 12.35 -7.77 18.43
CA ALA A 451 12.42 -9.14 18.90
C ALA A 451 12.58 -9.18 20.43
N PRO A 452 12.20 -10.27 21.12
CA PRO A 452 12.56 -10.46 22.51
C PRO A 452 14.09 -10.38 22.69
N HIS A 453 14.53 -9.74 23.77
CA HIS A 453 15.97 -9.53 24.02
C HIS A 453 16.73 -10.85 24.28
N ASP A 454 16.02 -11.89 24.72
CA ASP A 454 16.56 -13.22 25.01
C ASP A 454 16.55 -14.17 23.80
N GLU A 455 16.03 -13.74 22.64
CA GLU A 455 16.03 -14.53 21.40
C GLU A 455 17.18 -14.13 20.47
N LEU A 456 17.98 -15.10 20.04
CA LEU A 456 19.09 -14.92 19.10
C LEU A 456 18.61 -14.88 17.65
N SER A 457 17.66 -15.75 17.28
CA SER A 457 17.16 -15.91 15.90
C SER A 457 15.62 -15.97 15.84
N ILE A 458 15.06 -15.69 14.67
CA ILE A 458 13.60 -15.68 14.41
C ILE A 458 12.92 -17.04 14.64
N ASN A 459 13.72 -18.11 14.69
CA ASN A 459 13.27 -19.47 14.99
C ASN A 459 13.11 -19.71 16.51
N GLY A 460 13.33 -18.70 17.35
CA GLY A 460 13.16 -18.76 18.80
C GLY A 460 14.33 -19.39 19.56
N GLU A 461 15.52 -19.47 18.95
CA GLU A 461 16.72 -19.89 19.68
C GLU A 461 17.04 -18.88 20.77
N LYS A 462 17.01 -19.29 22.04
CA LYS A 462 17.31 -18.40 23.15
C LYS A 462 18.81 -18.23 23.36
N ALA A 463 19.21 -17.04 23.82
CA ALA A 463 20.56 -16.80 24.31
C ALA A 463 20.82 -17.72 25.51
N VAL A 464 21.92 -18.48 25.46
CA VAL A 464 22.33 -19.31 26.60
C VAL A 464 22.70 -18.36 27.74
N THR A 465 21.90 -18.36 28.80
CA THR A 465 22.29 -17.74 30.06
C THR A 465 23.43 -18.59 30.62
N LEU A 466 24.66 -18.10 30.52
CA LEU A 466 25.76 -18.73 31.25
C LEU A 466 25.46 -18.55 32.76
N PRO A 467 25.49 -19.64 33.55
CA PRO A 467 25.18 -19.60 34.98
C PRO A 467 26.14 -18.72 35.78
#